data_AF-A0A3N9P2A4-F1
#
_entry.id   AF-A0A3N9P2A4-F1
#
_cell.length_a   1.000
_cell.length_b   1.000
_cell.length_c   1.000
_cell.angle_alpha   90.00
_cell.angle_beta   90.00
_cell.angle_gamma   90.00
#
_symmetry.space_group_name_H-M   'P 1'
#
loop_
_entity.id
_entity.type
_entity.pdbx_description
1 polymer ?
#
loop_
_entity_poly.entity_id
_entity_poly.type
_entity_poly.pdbx_seq_one_letter_code
_entity_poly.pdbx_strand_id
1 'polypeptide(L)'
;MDIDNYIQQIKTLRAEADLLEEDAPGAVMRKINLLTHAHMLMGRVSAHMDGDYAKVYAYRKIKYAQAQAEAKKGQKGYAGELAVADLRMAEAQAQALKTFWNNEFRSLREYIYELRLRVRVDMNTLGGGD
;
A
#
# COMPACT_ATOMS: atom_id res chain seq x y z
N MET A 1 0.51 14.62 -7.90
CA MET A 1 -0.49 13.58 -7.57
C MET A 1 -0.82 13.78 -6.11
N ASP A 2 -2.09 13.95 -5.77
CA ASP A 2 -2.52 14.23 -4.40
C ASP A 2 -2.79 12.91 -3.67
N ILE A 3 -1.75 12.37 -3.04
CA ILE A 3 -1.78 11.05 -2.38
C ILE A 3 -2.58 11.10 -1.10
N ASP A 4 -2.55 12.20 -0.36
CA ASP A 4 -3.30 12.37 0.88
C ASP A 4 -4.80 12.32 0.59
N ASN A 5 -5.24 12.94 -0.50
CA ASN A 5 -6.62 12.84 -0.98
C ASN A 5 -6.99 11.39 -1.34
N TYR A 6 -6.12 10.63 -2.03
CA TYR A 6 -6.39 9.22 -2.31
C TYR A 6 -6.49 8.38 -1.04
N ILE A 7 -5.63 8.61 -0.05
CA ILE A 7 -5.68 7.93 1.25
C ILE A 7 -7.00 8.25 1.95
N GLN A 8 -7.45 9.50 1.92
CA GLN A 8 -8.71 9.90 2.54
C GLN A 8 -9.93 9.28 1.83
N GLN A 9 -9.91 9.22 0.50
CA GLN A 9 -10.95 8.54 -0.28
C GLN A 9 -10.98 7.03 0.02
N ILE A 10 -9.82 6.37 0.12
CA ILE A 10 -9.73 4.95 0.50
C ILE A 10 -10.39 4.73 1.86
N LYS A 11 -10.08 5.56 2.86
CA LYS A 11 -10.68 5.47 4.20
C LYS A 11 -12.20 5.63 4.15
N THR A 12 -12.68 6.61 3.38
CA THR A 12 -14.11 6.89 3.23
C THR A 12 -14.84 5.72 2.57
N LEU A 13 -14.31 5.22 1.45
CA LEU A 13 -14.89 4.07 0.72
C LEU A 13 -14.92 2.80 1.58
N ARG A 14 -13.88 2.54 2.39
CA ARG A 14 -13.85 1.40 3.31
C ARG A 14 -14.88 1.55 4.42
N ALA A 15 -14.97 2.74 5.03
CA ALA A 15 -15.97 3.00 6.06
C ALA A 15 -17.40 2.84 5.53
N GLU A 16 -17.69 3.33 4.32
CA GLU A 16 -18.98 3.11 3.67
C GLU A 16 -19.25 1.62 3.38
N ALA A 17 -18.22 0.87 3.00
CA ALA A 17 -18.32 -0.57 2.75
C ALA A 17 -18.60 -1.37 4.04
N ASP A 18 -18.04 -0.94 5.17
CA ASP A 18 -18.23 -1.57 6.49
C ASP A 18 -19.64 -1.35 7.06
N LEU A 19 -20.35 -0.31 6.61
CA LEU A 19 -21.74 -0.04 6.98
C LEU A 19 -22.76 -0.90 6.24
N LEU A 20 -22.34 -1.63 5.20
CA LEU A 20 -23.22 -2.51 4.43
C LEU A 20 -23.33 -3.87 5.10
N GLU A 21 -24.55 -4.23 5.51
CA GLU A 21 -24.88 -5.57 5.99
C GLU A 21 -24.76 -6.58 4.83
N GLU A 22 -24.13 -7.73 5.10
CA GLU A 22 -23.83 -8.76 4.09
C GLU A 22 -24.97 -9.80 3.97
N ASP A 23 -26.18 -9.44 4.39
CA ASP A 23 -27.36 -10.31 4.45
C ASP A 23 -28.14 -10.37 3.12
N ALA A 24 -28.07 -9.31 2.31
CA ALA A 24 -28.69 -9.22 1.00
C ALA A 24 -27.65 -9.24 -0.14
N PRO A 25 -27.84 -10.04 -1.20
CA PRO A 25 -26.91 -10.08 -2.34
C PRO A 25 -26.62 -8.71 -2.98
N GLY A 26 -27.61 -7.81 -2.99
CA GLY A 26 -27.44 -6.44 -3.49
C GLY A 26 -26.50 -5.58 -2.63
N ALA A 27 -26.52 -5.77 -1.32
CA ALA A 27 -25.63 -5.05 -0.40
C ALA A 27 -24.18 -5.55 -0.54
N VAL A 28 -23.98 -6.86 -0.69
CA VAL A 28 -22.65 -7.46 -0.97
C VAL A 28 -22.08 -6.95 -2.31
N MET A 29 -22.90 -6.85 -3.35
CA MET A 29 -22.48 -6.28 -4.64
C MET A 29 -22.07 -4.81 -4.52
N ARG A 30 -22.81 -4.01 -3.75
CA ARG A 30 -22.43 -2.61 -3.47
C ARG A 30 -21.12 -2.52 -2.69
N LYS A 31 -20.92 -3.42 -1.71
CA LYS A 31 -19.68 -3.54 -0.94
C LYS A 31 -18.49 -3.85 -1.85
N ILE A 32 -18.64 -4.83 -2.75
CA ILE A 32 -17.62 -5.18 -3.76
C ILE A 32 -17.25 -3.96 -4.62
N ASN A 33 -18.23 -3.16 -5.06
CA ASN A 33 -17.95 -1.97 -5.87
C ASN A 33 -17.14 -0.91 -5.11
N LEU A 34 -17.54 -0.59 -3.87
CA LEU A 34 -16.83 0.36 -3.00
C LEU A 34 -15.39 -0.10 -2.74
N LEU A 35 -15.21 -1.37 -2.38
CA LEU A 35 -13.90 -1.95 -2.11
C LEU A 35 -13.04 -2.04 -3.39
N THR A 36 -13.65 -2.29 -4.55
CA THR A 36 -12.93 -2.27 -5.84
C THR A 36 -12.40 -0.88 -6.14
N HIS A 37 -13.19 0.18 -5.91
CA HIS A 37 -12.74 1.56 -6.06
C HIS A 37 -11.61 1.90 -5.08
N ALA A 38 -11.74 1.49 -3.82
CA ALA A 38 -10.69 1.66 -2.82
C ALA A 38 -9.40 0.94 -3.25
N HIS A 39 -9.52 -0.28 -3.80
CA HIS A 39 -8.39 -1.08 -4.28
C HIS A 39 -7.64 -0.40 -5.44
N MET A 40 -8.35 0.23 -6.39
CA MET A 40 -7.70 1.00 -7.47
C MET A 40 -6.90 2.19 -6.94
N LEU A 41 -7.46 2.94 -5.98
CA LEU A 41 -6.76 4.05 -5.34
C LEU A 41 -5.56 3.55 -4.53
N MET A 42 -5.71 2.45 -3.80
CA MET A 42 -4.61 1.80 -3.07
C MET A 42 -3.46 1.41 -4.00
N GLY A 43 -3.75 0.95 -5.23
CA GLY A 43 -2.71 0.67 -6.22
C GLY A 43 -1.86 1.90 -6.56
N ARG A 44 -2.48 3.08 -6.67
CA ARG A 44 -1.78 4.36 -6.91
C ARG A 44 -0.94 4.77 -5.70
N VAL A 45 -1.48 4.62 -4.49
CA VAL A 45 -0.76 4.92 -3.26
C VAL A 45 0.43 3.98 -3.09
N SER A 46 0.26 2.68 -3.32
CA SER A 46 1.34 1.69 -3.24
C SER A 46 2.48 2.01 -4.20
N ALA A 47 2.16 2.33 -5.46
CA ALA A 47 3.16 2.72 -6.45
C ALA A 47 3.92 4.01 -6.06
N HIS A 48 3.24 4.96 -5.42
CA HIS A 48 3.88 6.17 -4.90
C HIS A 48 4.87 5.87 -3.79
N MET A 49 4.47 5.04 -2.82
CA MET A 49 5.31 4.63 -1.69
C MET A 49 6.54 3.81 -2.15
N ASP A 50 6.37 2.99 -3.19
CA ASP A 50 7.48 2.31 -3.86
C ASP A 50 8.49 3.32 -4.44
N GLY A 51 7.98 4.37 -5.11
CA GLY A 51 8.80 5.45 -5.66
C GLY A 51 9.54 6.23 -4.58
N ASP A 52 8.88 6.55 -3.47
CA ASP A 52 9.50 7.31 -2.38
C ASP A 52 10.60 6.52 -1.67
N TYR A 53 10.36 5.25 -1.39
CA TYR A 53 11.41 4.36 -0.90
C TYR A 53 12.61 4.32 -1.86
N ALA A 54 12.37 4.17 -3.18
CA ALA A 54 13.44 4.13 -4.17
C ALA A 54 14.27 5.42 -4.21
N LYS A 55 13.62 6.59 -4.07
CA LYS A 55 14.31 7.89 -3.99
C LYS A 55 15.19 8.00 -2.76
N VAL A 56 14.67 7.66 -1.57
CA VAL A 56 15.43 7.74 -0.31
C VAL A 56 16.61 6.76 -0.35
N TYR A 57 16.39 5.55 -0.83
CA TYR A 57 17.44 4.54 -1.02
C TYR A 57 18.57 5.04 -1.94
N ALA A 58 18.20 5.60 -3.10
CA ALA A 58 19.18 6.14 -4.04
C ALA A 58 19.93 7.33 -3.44
N TYR A 59 19.22 8.24 -2.76
CA TYR A 59 19.82 9.40 -2.12
C TYR A 59 20.81 9.00 -1.02
N ARG A 60 20.45 8.01 -0.19
CA ARG A 60 21.35 7.46 0.83
C ARG A 60 22.64 6.93 0.19
N LYS A 61 22.55 6.15 -0.88
CA LYS A 61 23.73 5.63 -1.58
C LYS A 61 24.62 6.72 -2.14
N ILE A 62 24.02 7.75 -2.74
CA ILE A 62 24.75 8.91 -3.26
C ILE A 62 25.49 9.61 -2.12
N LYS A 63 24.81 9.88 -1.00
CA LYS A 63 25.40 10.55 0.17
C LYS A 63 26.52 9.75 0.81
N TYR A 64 26.34 8.45 0.94
CA TYR A 64 27.39 7.54 1.40
C TYR A 64 28.63 7.65 0.51
N ALA A 65 28.46 7.54 -0.81
CA ALA A 65 29.56 7.58 -1.77
C ALA A 65 30.27 8.94 -1.78
N GLN A 66 29.53 10.05 -1.70
CA GLN A 66 30.09 11.40 -1.61
C GLN A 66 30.97 11.54 -0.35
N ALA A 67 30.47 11.13 0.81
CA ALA A 67 31.23 11.18 2.05
C ALA A 67 32.49 10.31 2.00
N GLN A 68 32.45 9.15 1.34
CA GLN A 68 33.64 8.32 1.15
C GLN A 68 34.67 8.91 0.18
N ALA A 69 34.22 9.66 -0.82
CA ALA A 69 35.10 10.31 -1.79
C ALA A 69 35.87 11.48 -1.15
N GLU A 70 35.21 12.24 -0.27
CA GLU A 70 35.76 13.40 0.41
C GLU A 70 36.63 13.03 1.64
N ALA A 71 36.40 11.84 2.22
CA ALA A 71 37.10 11.41 3.42
C ALA A 71 38.57 11.03 3.19
N LYS A 72 39.40 11.33 4.20
CA LYS A 72 40.82 10.95 4.25
C LYS A 72 40.98 9.42 4.21
N LYS A 73 42.14 8.98 3.68
CA LYS A 73 42.52 7.56 3.64
C LYS A 73 42.45 6.97 5.07
N GLY A 74 41.75 5.84 5.23
CA GLY A 74 41.53 5.18 6.51
C GLY A 74 40.22 5.56 7.23
N GLN A 75 39.54 6.65 6.85
CA GLN A 75 38.31 7.11 7.52
C GLN A 75 37.04 6.98 6.67
N LYS A 76 37.16 6.46 5.44
CA LYS A 76 36.05 6.39 4.47
C LYS A 76 34.83 5.65 5.00
N GLY A 77 35.01 4.48 5.61
CA GLY A 77 33.90 3.69 6.16
C GLY A 77 33.11 4.47 7.22
N TYR A 78 33.82 5.03 8.21
CA TYR A 78 33.23 5.84 9.27
C TYR A 78 32.51 7.09 8.73
N ALA A 79 33.14 7.84 7.83
CA ALA A 79 32.55 9.04 7.23
C ALA A 79 31.27 8.73 6.45
N GLY A 80 31.26 7.63 5.69
CA GLY A 80 30.08 7.18 4.96
C GLY A 80 28.93 6.81 5.89
N GLU A 81 29.20 6.01 6.93
CA GLU A 81 28.19 5.59 7.91
C GLU A 81 27.60 6.77 8.69
N LEU A 82 28.44 7.71 9.12
CA LEU A 82 28.00 8.90 9.82
C LEU A 82 27.12 9.79 8.93
N ALA A 83 27.48 9.94 7.65
CA ALA A 83 26.74 10.78 6.70
C ALA A 83 25.34 10.25 6.33
N VAL A 84 25.05 8.98 6.61
CA VAL A 84 23.77 8.35 6.26
C VAL A 84 22.94 7.90 7.46
N ALA A 85 23.37 8.20 8.69
CA ALA A 85 22.68 7.75 9.90
C ALA A 85 21.18 8.13 9.88
N ASP A 86 20.86 9.39 9.62
CA ASP A 86 19.48 9.87 9.57
C ASP A 86 18.74 9.35 8.32
N LEU A 87 19.45 9.21 7.20
CA LEU A 87 18.87 8.69 5.95
C LEU A 87 18.47 7.22 6.08
N ARG A 88 19.14 6.43 6.94
CA ARG A 88 18.71 5.06 7.23
C ARG A 88 17.38 5.02 7.97
N MET A 89 17.13 5.95 8.89
CA MET A 89 15.85 6.05 9.59
C MET A 89 14.72 6.44 8.63
N ALA A 90 14.97 7.43 7.75
CA ALA A 90 14.02 7.82 6.71
C ALA A 90 13.74 6.68 5.71
N GLU A 91 14.77 5.92 5.30
CA GLU A 91 14.61 4.75 4.43
C GLU A 91 13.78 3.67 5.09
N ALA A 92 14.04 3.37 6.38
CA ALA A 92 13.28 2.39 7.13
C ALA A 92 11.79 2.79 7.23
N GLN A 93 11.50 4.06 7.47
CA GLN A 93 10.12 4.56 7.48
C GLN A 93 9.45 4.43 6.11
N ALA A 94 10.13 4.83 5.03
CA ALA A 94 9.61 4.69 3.67
C ALA A 94 9.37 3.21 3.31
N GLN A 95 10.27 2.31 3.72
CA GLN A 95 10.13 0.88 3.53
C GLN A 95 8.93 0.31 4.30
N ALA A 96 8.71 0.75 5.54
CA ALA A 96 7.57 0.33 6.34
C ALA A 96 6.26 0.76 5.67
N LEU A 97 6.15 2.01 5.21
CA LEU A 97 4.98 2.53 4.51
C LEU A 97 4.72 1.77 3.20
N LYS A 98 5.76 1.58 2.38
CA LYS A 98 5.70 0.73 1.18
C LYS A 98 5.15 -0.65 1.50
N THR A 99 5.69 -1.30 2.53
CA THR A 99 5.31 -2.67 2.90
C THR A 99 3.86 -2.73 3.37
N PHE A 100 3.46 -1.76 4.20
CA PHE A 100 2.09 -1.61 4.66
C PHE A 100 1.09 -1.53 3.48
N TRP A 101 1.30 -0.59 2.55
CA TRP A 101 0.37 -0.41 1.43
C TRP A 101 0.36 -1.59 0.46
N ASN A 102 1.50 -2.25 0.24
CA ASN A 102 1.55 -3.47 -0.57
C ASN A 102 0.78 -4.63 0.07
N ASN A 103 0.86 -4.78 1.40
CA ASN A 103 0.14 -5.81 2.13
C ASN A 103 -1.37 -5.51 2.12
N GLU A 104 -1.78 -4.28 2.42
CA GLU A 104 -3.18 -3.87 2.38
C GLU A 104 -3.80 -4.06 0.98
N PHE A 105 -3.05 -3.71 -0.07
CA PHE A 105 -3.48 -3.91 -1.45
C PHE A 105 -3.76 -5.40 -1.74
N ARG A 106 -2.84 -6.29 -1.35
CA ARG A 106 -3.01 -7.74 -1.54
C ARG A 106 -4.18 -8.28 -0.74
N SER A 107 -4.24 -7.96 0.55
CA SER A 107 -5.32 -8.42 1.44
C SER A 107 -6.69 -7.99 0.94
N LEU A 108 -6.84 -6.74 0.51
CA LEU A 108 -8.12 -6.25 -0.01
C LEU A 108 -8.53 -6.97 -1.30
N ARG A 109 -7.58 -7.31 -2.17
CA ARG A 109 -7.85 -8.08 -3.39
C ARG A 109 -8.41 -9.46 -3.07
N GLU A 110 -7.80 -10.16 -2.11
CA GLU A 110 -8.26 -11.48 -1.68
C GLU A 110 -9.64 -11.40 -1.02
N TYR A 111 -9.90 -10.35 -0.22
CA TYR A 111 -11.22 -10.14 0.38
C TYR A 111 -12.30 -9.87 -0.68
N ILE A 112 -12.03 -9.02 -1.68
CA ILE A 112 -12.95 -8.80 -2.80
C ILE A 112 -13.24 -10.11 -3.56
N TYR A 113 -12.22 -10.95 -3.74
CA TYR A 113 -12.38 -12.25 -4.38
C TYR A 113 -13.29 -13.18 -3.59
N GLU A 114 -13.11 -13.25 -2.26
CA GLU A 114 -13.99 -14.04 -1.37
C GLU A 114 -15.44 -13.56 -1.43
N LEU A 115 -15.69 -12.25 -1.36
CA LEU A 115 -17.03 -11.69 -1.49
C LEU A 115 -17.68 -12.05 -2.83
N ARG A 116 -16.93 -11.99 -3.93
CA ARG A 116 -17.42 -12.39 -5.26
C ARG A 116 -17.76 -13.88 -5.35
N LEU A 117 -16.98 -14.73 -4.68
CA LEU A 117 -17.29 -16.16 -4.59
C LEU A 117 -18.56 -16.41 -3.79
N ARG A 118 -18.73 -15.73 -2.65
CA ARG A 118 -19.93 -15.84 -1.82
C ARG A 118 -21.19 -15.49 -2.60
N VAL A 119 -21.21 -14.33 -3.27
CA VAL A 119 -22.35 -13.92 -4.13
C VAL A 119 -22.68 -14.97 -5.18
N ARG A 120 -21.67 -15.57 -5.82
CA ARG A 120 -21.88 -16.63 -6.82
C ARG A 120 -22.54 -17.87 -6.21
N VAL A 121 -22.10 -18.29 -5.03
CA VAL A 121 -22.69 -19.42 -4.31
C VAL A 121 -24.13 -19.09 -3.95
N ASP A 122 -24.40 -17.94 -3.35
CA ASP A 122 -25.74 -17.54 -2.93
C ASP A 122 -26.71 -17.51 -4.12
N MET A 123 -26.31 -16.94 -5.26
CA MET A 123 -27.15 -16.91 -6.46
C MET A 123 -27.37 -18.30 -7.08
N ASN A 124 -26.37 -19.17 -7.08
CA ASN A 124 -26.53 -20.54 -7.58
C ASN A 124 -27.41 -21.40 -6.67
N THR A 125 -27.39 -21.14 -5.36
CA THR A 125 -28.20 -21.88 -4.37
C THR A 125 -29.66 -21.39 -4.36
N LEU A 126 -29.88 -20.10 -4.64
CA LEU A 126 -31.22 -19.49 -4.76
C LEU A 126 -31.90 -19.74 -6.13
N GLY A 127 -31.13 -20.08 -7.17
CA GLY A 127 -31.64 -20.40 -8.52
C GLY A 127 -31.80 -21.89 -8.82
N GLY A 128 -31.54 -22.76 -7.84
CA GLY A 128 -31.58 -24.22 -7.98
C GLY A 128 -32.74 -24.89 -7.24
N GLY A 129 -33.88 -24.21 -7.12
CA GLY A 129 -35.15 -24.78 -6.69
C GLY A 129 -36.11 -24.85 -7.87
N ASP A 130 -36.49 -26.08 -8.22
CA ASP A 130 -37.32 -26.58 -9.34
C ASP A 130 -36.62 -26.80 -10.70
#